data_AF-A0A949QAR0-F1
#
_entry.id   AF-A0A949QAR0-F1
#
_cell.length_a   1.000
_cell.length_b   1.000
_cell.length_c   1.000
_cell.angle_alpha   90.00
_cell.angle_beta   90.00
_cell.angle_gamma   90.00
#
_symmetry.space_group_name_H-M   'P 1'
#
loop_
_entity.id
_entity.type
_entity.pdbx_description
1 polymer ?
#
loop_
_entity_poly.entity_id
_entity_poly.type
_entity_poly.pdbx_seq_one_letter_code
_entity_poly.pdbx_strand_id
1 'polypeptide(L)'
;AERDKRDSSYNNVVIEFKAPAFFKGNARSAKFIEATEGRLLKYIQRVASEHGLDEKDYIGVAIDGEHVAFAQVQDGQIIHQPLMPFSPISFQMVVDALRASFRRAITAENLAEDFGHAAQTGREFMQQLADALAEALSATGDRKIKMLFAEWATLYGQAADLSLQQRKKIDASLGFDFSGPASIDLPAKLFVTHTFHSLLMKLIAAEIVAAHGMASSTSLIHELLAIEKDEALIEALRADVEDGGFFNAVGLHGFVEEAIFSWYLDAASKTAIRTALCEAIRKLLAQLSVYRFDTIKKTGRSRDVLRDFYQDLVPEELRKSLGEFYTPDWLVEHSVAKLGYDDQKWLAARLLDPTCGSGSFLLEAIEQKRRAALAAGWDAWHTVKML
;
A
#
# COMPACT_ATOMS: atom_id res chain seq x y z
N ALA A 1 -18.32 -32.14 -31.60
CA ALA A 1 -17.09 -32.52 -30.86
C ALA A 1 -16.52 -31.29 -30.15
N GLU A 2 -17.31 -30.66 -29.29
CA GLU A 2 -16.91 -29.56 -28.39
C GLU A 2 -17.56 -29.83 -27.02
N ARG A 3 -17.04 -30.85 -26.34
CA ARG A 3 -17.36 -31.12 -24.94
C ARG A 3 -16.27 -30.44 -24.11
N ASP A 4 -16.70 -29.55 -23.22
CA ASP A 4 -16.00 -29.20 -21.98
C ASP A 4 -14.55 -28.67 -22.09
N LYS A 5 -14.33 -27.56 -22.78
CA LYS A 5 -13.23 -26.65 -22.40
C LYS A 5 -13.62 -25.92 -21.10
N ARG A 6 -13.49 -26.63 -19.98
CA ARG A 6 -13.33 -25.99 -18.67
C ARG A 6 -11.88 -25.52 -18.57
N ASP A 7 -11.59 -24.36 -19.14
CA ASP A 7 -10.36 -23.64 -18.76
C ASP A 7 -10.61 -23.09 -17.34
N SER A 8 -10.28 -23.95 -16.36
CA SER A 8 -10.22 -23.79 -14.90
C SER A 8 -10.95 -22.58 -14.28
N SER A 9 -12.23 -22.75 -13.93
CA SER A 9 -12.87 -21.89 -12.92
C SER A 9 -12.70 -22.54 -11.53
N TYR A 10 -11.81 -22.00 -10.71
CA TYR A 10 -11.65 -22.41 -9.31
C TYR A 10 -11.87 -21.18 -8.44
N ASN A 11 -12.80 -21.25 -7.49
CA ASN A 11 -12.99 -20.19 -6.49
C ASN A 11 -13.15 -18.76 -7.06
N ASN A 12 -14.09 -18.54 -7.98
CA ASN A 12 -14.34 -17.25 -8.67
C ASN A 12 -13.16 -16.67 -9.48
N VAL A 13 -12.11 -17.45 -9.72
CA VAL A 13 -11.05 -17.12 -10.66
C VAL A 13 -11.36 -17.74 -12.01
N VAL A 14 -11.23 -16.98 -13.09
CA VAL A 14 -11.40 -17.42 -14.48
C VAL A 14 -10.08 -17.20 -15.20
N ILE A 15 -9.47 -18.28 -15.70
CA ILE A 15 -8.18 -18.21 -16.39
C ILE A 15 -8.35 -18.51 -17.87
N GLU A 16 -7.89 -17.60 -18.72
CA GLU A 16 -7.85 -17.75 -20.17
C GLU A 16 -6.39 -17.93 -20.63
N PHE A 17 -6.12 -19.06 -21.29
CA PHE A 17 -4.80 -19.38 -21.83
C PHE A 17 -4.73 -19.11 -23.34
N LYS A 18 -3.66 -18.43 -23.77
CA LYS A 18 -3.23 -18.32 -25.16
C LYS A 18 -1.91 -19.08 -25.37
N ALA A 19 -1.56 -19.28 -26.64
CA ALA A 19 -0.28 -19.88 -26.99
C ALA A 19 0.90 -18.96 -26.63
N PRO A 20 2.11 -19.54 -26.40
CA PRO A 20 3.35 -18.81 -26.12
C PRO A 20 3.52 -17.52 -26.93
N ALA A 21 3.79 -16.40 -26.23
CA ALA A 21 4.11 -15.08 -26.80
C ALA A 21 2.99 -14.39 -27.60
N PHE A 22 1.74 -14.87 -27.53
CA PHE A 22 0.65 -14.33 -28.36
C PHE A 22 0.23 -12.90 -27.99
N PHE A 23 0.45 -12.47 -26.75
CA PHE A 23 0.21 -11.07 -26.34
C PHE A 23 1.28 -10.13 -26.86
N LYS A 24 2.48 -10.63 -27.22
CA LYS A 24 3.61 -9.85 -27.75
C LYS A 24 4.01 -8.68 -26.83
N GLY A 25 3.86 -8.84 -25.51
CA GLY A 25 4.10 -7.79 -24.53
C GLY A 25 3.23 -6.54 -24.70
N ASN A 26 2.10 -6.63 -25.43
CA ASN A 26 1.28 -5.49 -25.78
C ASN A 26 -0.20 -5.75 -25.47
N ALA A 27 -0.75 -4.96 -24.53
CA ALA A 27 -2.16 -5.02 -24.14
C ALA A 27 -3.12 -4.59 -25.26
N ARG A 28 -2.62 -4.00 -26.37
CA ARG A 28 -3.41 -3.69 -27.57
C ARG A 28 -3.30 -4.79 -28.64
N SER A 29 -2.60 -5.89 -28.36
CA SER A 29 -2.52 -6.99 -29.32
C SER A 29 -3.90 -7.65 -29.48
N ALA A 30 -4.21 -8.06 -30.71
CA ALA A 30 -5.50 -8.69 -31.01
C ALA A 30 -5.76 -9.93 -30.14
N LYS A 31 -4.71 -10.67 -29.76
CA LYS A 31 -4.82 -11.86 -28.92
C LYS A 31 -5.03 -11.56 -27.44
N PHE A 32 -4.49 -10.45 -26.95
CA PHE A 32 -4.79 -9.98 -25.60
C PHE A 32 -6.25 -9.52 -25.51
N ILE A 33 -6.71 -8.68 -26.44
CA ILE A 33 -8.11 -8.21 -26.52
C ILE A 33 -9.07 -9.40 -26.66
N GLU A 34 -8.74 -10.39 -27.50
CA GLU A 34 -9.54 -11.62 -27.61
C GLU A 34 -9.59 -12.40 -26.28
N ALA A 35 -8.48 -12.44 -25.52
CA ALA A 35 -8.43 -13.11 -24.22
C ALA A 35 -9.31 -12.38 -23.20
N THR A 36 -9.18 -11.05 -23.10
CA THR A 36 -9.87 -10.22 -22.12
C THR A 36 -11.32 -9.95 -22.53
N GLU A 37 -11.55 -9.03 -23.46
CA GLU A 37 -12.89 -8.60 -23.89
C GLU A 37 -13.66 -9.72 -24.60
N GLY A 38 -12.94 -10.54 -25.37
CA GLY A 38 -13.55 -11.60 -26.18
C GLY A 38 -14.01 -12.82 -25.39
N ARG A 39 -13.30 -13.17 -24.30
CA ARG A 39 -13.49 -14.44 -23.56
C ARG A 39 -13.69 -14.24 -22.07
N LEU A 40 -12.74 -13.65 -21.36
CA LEU A 40 -12.86 -13.45 -19.91
C LEU A 40 -14.14 -12.71 -19.54
N LEU A 41 -14.46 -11.59 -20.21
CA LEU A 41 -15.66 -10.81 -19.96
C LEU A 41 -16.93 -11.66 -20.06
N LYS A 42 -17.10 -12.36 -21.19
CA LYS A 42 -18.28 -13.20 -21.43
C LYS A 42 -18.39 -14.36 -20.44
N TYR A 43 -17.26 -14.96 -20.09
CA TYR A 43 -17.25 -16.10 -19.18
C TYR A 43 -17.57 -15.65 -17.74
N ILE A 44 -16.96 -14.55 -17.27
CA ILE A 44 -17.23 -13.99 -15.95
C ILE A 44 -18.70 -13.61 -15.82
N GLN A 45 -19.26 -12.86 -16.78
CA GLN A 45 -20.67 -12.47 -16.77
C GLN A 45 -21.63 -13.66 -16.73
N ARG A 46 -21.32 -14.70 -17.50
CA ARG A 46 -22.12 -15.93 -17.53
C ARG A 46 -22.08 -16.65 -16.18
N VAL A 47 -20.90 -16.89 -15.62
CA VAL A 47 -20.76 -17.62 -14.34
C VAL A 47 -21.29 -16.79 -13.16
N ALA A 48 -21.10 -15.47 -13.17
CA ALA A 48 -21.68 -14.56 -12.19
C ALA A 48 -23.22 -14.66 -12.17
N SER A 49 -23.85 -14.65 -13.35
CA SER A 49 -25.30 -14.83 -13.49
C SER A 49 -25.77 -16.22 -13.06
N GLU A 50 -25.04 -17.28 -13.41
CA GLU A 50 -25.36 -18.66 -13.02
C GLU A 50 -25.29 -18.86 -11.49
N HIS A 51 -24.35 -18.20 -10.81
CA HIS A 51 -24.14 -18.33 -9.37
C HIS A 51 -24.84 -17.27 -8.51
N GLY A 52 -25.45 -16.24 -9.11
CA GLY A 52 -26.07 -15.13 -8.40
C GLY A 52 -25.07 -14.25 -7.62
N LEU A 53 -23.82 -14.20 -8.08
CA LEU A 53 -22.77 -13.35 -7.51
C LEU A 53 -22.57 -12.11 -8.40
N ASP A 54 -21.99 -11.05 -7.82
CA ASP A 54 -21.65 -9.85 -8.58
C ASP A 54 -20.43 -10.13 -9.48
N GLU A 55 -20.48 -9.67 -10.74
CA GLU A 55 -19.39 -9.88 -11.71
C GLU A 55 -18.05 -9.27 -11.24
N LYS A 56 -18.12 -8.23 -10.40
CA LYS A 56 -16.93 -7.57 -9.80
C LYS A 56 -16.19 -8.44 -8.77
N ASP A 57 -16.82 -9.52 -8.30
CA ASP A 57 -16.24 -10.41 -7.31
C ASP A 57 -15.34 -11.48 -7.95
N TYR A 58 -15.38 -11.61 -9.29
CA TYR A 58 -14.54 -12.54 -10.04
C TYR A 58 -13.19 -11.95 -10.42
N ILE A 59 -12.17 -12.80 -10.46
CA ILE A 59 -10.82 -12.47 -10.91
C ILE A 59 -10.59 -13.12 -12.28
N GLY A 60 -10.42 -12.32 -13.32
CA GLY A 60 -9.96 -12.77 -14.63
C GLY A 60 -8.44 -12.82 -14.69
N VAL A 61 -7.87 -13.86 -15.29
CA VAL A 61 -6.44 -13.99 -15.53
C VAL A 61 -6.21 -14.38 -16.99
N ALA A 62 -5.46 -13.59 -17.74
CA ALA A 62 -5.05 -13.89 -19.11
C ALA A 62 -3.56 -14.27 -19.13
N ILE A 63 -3.23 -15.43 -19.69
CA ILE A 63 -1.86 -15.96 -19.73
C ILE A 63 -1.49 -16.37 -21.15
N ASP A 64 -0.35 -15.94 -21.67
CA ASP A 64 0.18 -16.39 -22.96
C ASP A 64 1.50 -17.16 -22.83
N GLY A 65 1.88 -17.60 -21.63
CA GLY A 65 3.11 -18.34 -21.37
C GLY A 65 4.37 -17.46 -21.25
N GLU A 66 4.34 -16.20 -21.69
CA GLU A 66 5.41 -15.22 -21.45
C GLU A 66 4.95 -14.07 -20.55
N HIS A 67 3.64 -13.84 -20.48
CA HIS A 67 3.03 -12.77 -19.72
C HIS A 67 1.78 -13.25 -18.99
N VAL A 68 1.45 -12.54 -17.91
CA VAL A 68 0.24 -12.66 -17.11
C VAL A 68 -0.40 -11.28 -17.01
N ALA A 69 -1.71 -11.20 -17.23
CA ALA A 69 -2.49 -10.03 -16.85
C ALA A 69 -3.69 -10.45 -16.02
N PHE A 70 -3.96 -9.67 -14.98
CA PHE A 70 -5.20 -9.77 -14.24
C PHE A 70 -6.23 -8.83 -14.89
N ALA A 71 -7.50 -9.18 -14.72
CA ALA A 71 -8.62 -8.42 -15.26
C ALA A 71 -9.87 -8.58 -14.39
N GLN A 72 -10.74 -7.57 -14.41
CA GLN A 72 -11.97 -7.52 -13.64
C GLN A 72 -13.11 -6.97 -14.48
N VAL A 73 -14.34 -7.36 -14.16
CA VAL A 73 -15.51 -6.74 -14.75
C VAL A 73 -15.98 -5.61 -13.84
N GLN A 74 -16.08 -4.41 -14.39
CA GLN A 74 -16.61 -3.22 -13.72
C GLN A 74 -17.61 -2.55 -14.67
N ASP A 75 -18.82 -2.30 -14.20
CA ASP A 75 -19.92 -1.71 -14.98
C ASP A 75 -20.12 -2.40 -16.35
N GLY A 76 -20.06 -3.73 -16.38
CA GLY A 76 -20.21 -4.54 -17.59
C GLY A 76 -19.04 -4.51 -18.57
N GLN A 77 -17.92 -3.86 -18.23
CA GLN A 77 -16.71 -3.79 -19.05
C GLN A 77 -15.53 -4.46 -18.36
N ILE A 78 -14.60 -5.01 -19.16
CA ILE A 78 -13.38 -5.58 -18.60
C ILE A 78 -12.32 -4.51 -18.42
N ILE A 79 -11.82 -4.36 -17.20
CA ILE A 79 -10.69 -3.51 -16.84
C ILE A 79 -9.52 -4.44 -16.53
N HIS A 80 -8.44 -4.32 -17.29
CA HIS A 80 -7.25 -5.14 -17.11
C HIS A 80 -6.11 -4.33 -16.50
N GLN A 81 -5.26 -5.02 -15.73
CA GLN A 81 -3.99 -4.48 -15.26
C GLN A 81 -2.92 -4.56 -16.36
N PRO A 82 -1.77 -3.86 -16.20
CA PRO A 82 -0.61 -4.02 -17.08
C PRO A 82 -0.22 -5.49 -17.29
N LEU A 83 0.34 -5.79 -18.47
CA LEU A 83 0.94 -7.09 -18.75
C LEU A 83 2.21 -7.23 -17.92
N MET A 84 2.24 -8.24 -17.06
CA MET A 84 3.42 -8.59 -16.28
C MET A 84 4.16 -9.75 -16.95
N PRO A 85 5.49 -9.75 -16.95
CA PRO A 85 6.28 -10.92 -17.35
C PRO A 85 5.93 -12.15 -16.51
N PHE A 86 5.95 -13.32 -17.13
CA PHE A 86 5.79 -14.59 -16.43
C PHE A 86 7.03 -14.88 -15.59
N SER A 87 6.86 -14.95 -14.27
CA SER A 87 7.93 -15.09 -13.28
C SER A 87 7.42 -15.89 -12.07
N PRO A 88 8.30 -16.34 -11.15
CA PRO A 88 7.85 -16.94 -9.90
C PRO A 88 6.87 -16.06 -9.11
N ILE A 89 7.05 -14.73 -9.17
CA ILE A 89 6.19 -13.75 -8.48
C ILE A 89 4.81 -13.66 -9.15
N SER A 90 4.75 -13.45 -10.46
CA SER A 90 3.46 -13.36 -11.17
C SER A 90 2.72 -14.70 -11.19
N PHE A 91 3.43 -15.82 -11.16
CA PHE A 91 2.85 -17.15 -10.94
C PHE A 91 2.29 -17.29 -9.53
N GLN A 92 3.03 -16.86 -8.50
CA GLN A 92 2.55 -16.88 -7.11
C GLN A 92 1.28 -16.04 -6.95
N MET A 93 1.18 -14.88 -7.62
CA MET A 93 -0.05 -14.08 -7.64
C MET A 93 -1.26 -14.87 -8.19
N VAL A 94 -1.07 -15.70 -9.23
CA VAL A 94 -2.15 -16.56 -9.76
C VAL A 94 -2.53 -17.63 -8.74
N VAL A 95 -1.55 -18.23 -8.07
CA VAL A 95 -1.78 -19.20 -6.98
C VAL A 95 -2.56 -18.56 -5.83
N ASP A 96 -2.19 -17.33 -5.45
CA ASP A 96 -2.84 -16.61 -4.36
C ASP A 96 -4.27 -16.21 -4.72
N ALA A 97 -4.52 -15.79 -5.96
CA ALA A 97 -5.87 -15.55 -6.46
C ALA A 97 -6.74 -16.82 -6.37
N LEU A 98 -6.20 -17.98 -6.75
CA LEU A 98 -6.90 -19.27 -6.67
C LEU A 98 -7.19 -19.69 -5.23
N ARG A 99 -6.30 -19.37 -4.28
CA ARG A 99 -6.49 -19.66 -2.85
C ARG A 99 -7.50 -18.71 -2.19
N ALA A 100 -7.38 -17.41 -2.44
CA ALA A 100 -8.13 -16.39 -1.74
C ALA A 100 -9.63 -16.42 -2.05
N SER A 101 -10.04 -16.99 -3.19
CA SER A 101 -11.43 -17.11 -3.67
C SER A 101 -12.16 -15.78 -3.96
N PHE A 102 -11.71 -14.70 -3.32
CA PHE A 102 -12.10 -13.32 -3.50
C PHE A 102 -10.88 -12.46 -3.18
N ARG A 103 -10.83 -11.25 -3.73
CA ARG A 103 -9.79 -10.27 -3.38
C ARG A 103 -9.94 -9.83 -1.92
N ARG A 104 -8.81 -9.63 -1.21
CA ARG A 104 -8.81 -9.27 0.22
C ARG A 104 -9.35 -7.86 0.42
N ALA A 105 -10.13 -7.65 1.48
CA ALA A 105 -10.58 -6.32 1.88
C ALA A 105 -9.47 -5.60 2.66
N ILE A 106 -9.34 -4.29 2.48
CA ILE A 106 -8.44 -3.45 3.27
C ILE A 106 -9.05 -3.28 4.67
N THR A 107 -8.56 -4.10 5.60
CA THR A 107 -8.94 -4.15 7.03
C THR A 107 -7.67 -4.29 7.85
N ALA A 108 -7.68 -3.85 9.11
CA ALA A 108 -6.49 -3.89 9.95
C ALA A 108 -6.01 -5.33 10.14
N GLU A 109 -6.95 -6.26 10.32
CA GLU A 109 -6.68 -7.69 10.52
C GLU A 109 -6.00 -8.31 9.30
N ASN A 110 -6.53 -8.06 8.09
CA ASN A 110 -5.90 -8.59 6.87
C ASN A 110 -4.50 -7.99 6.66
N LEU A 111 -4.35 -6.67 6.87
CA LEU A 111 -3.05 -6.02 6.72
C LEU A 111 -2.05 -6.54 7.76
N ALA A 112 -2.46 -6.76 9.00
CA ALA A 112 -1.61 -7.32 10.05
C ALA A 112 -1.22 -8.78 9.76
N GLU A 113 -2.14 -9.58 9.23
CA GLU A 113 -1.88 -10.97 8.82
C GLU A 113 -0.83 -11.05 7.70
N ASP A 114 -0.88 -10.12 6.74
CA ASP A 114 -0.03 -10.16 5.54
C ASP A 114 1.27 -9.35 5.65
N PHE A 115 1.27 -8.30 6.47
CA PHE A 115 2.35 -7.32 6.55
C PHE A 115 2.83 -7.02 7.96
N GLY A 116 2.15 -7.50 9.01
CA GLY A 116 2.56 -7.31 10.39
C GLY A 116 3.85 -8.06 10.75
N HIS A 117 4.31 -7.91 11.99
CA HIS A 117 5.55 -8.53 12.48
C HIS A 117 5.56 -10.06 12.46
N ALA A 118 4.38 -10.66 12.52
CA ALA A 118 4.21 -12.11 12.45
C ALA A 118 4.10 -12.63 11.00
N ALA A 119 3.92 -11.73 10.02
CA ALA A 119 3.75 -12.09 8.63
C ALA A 119 5.09 -12.42 7.97
N GLN A 120 5.12 -13.45 7.13
CA GLN A 120 6.35 -13.84 6.44
C GLN A 120 6.84 -12.73 5.50
N THR A 121 5.96 -12.15 4.69
CA THR A 121 6.30 -11.07 3.75
C THR A 121 6.87 -9.85 4.46
N GLY A 122 6.24 -9.42 5.56
CA GLY A 122 6.70 -8.32 6.39
C GLY A 122 8.08 -8.58 6.99
N ARG A 123 8.28 -9.76 7.61
CA ARG A 123 9.57 -10.16 8.19
C ARG A 123 10.69 -10.24 7.17
N GLU A 124 10.45 -10.88 6.02
CA GLU A 124 11.47 -11.02 4.97
C GLU A 124 11.92 -9.65 4.47
N PHE A 125 10.99 -8.73 4.24
CA PHE A 125 11.36 -7.39 3.77
C PHE A 125 12.07 -6.57 4.86
N MET A 126 11.56 -6.59 6.09
CA MET A 126 12.24 -5.92 7.21
C MET A 126 13.65 -6.50 7.45
N GLN A 127 13.86 -7.80 7.26
CA GLN A 127 15.20 -8.39 7.33
C GLN A 127 16.11 -7.84 6.23
N GLN A 128 15.64 -7.75 4.97
CA GLN A 128 16.45 -7.16 3.89
C GLN A 128 16.79 -5.69 4.14
N LEU A 129 15.86 -4.92 4.72
CA LEU A 129 16.13 -3.56 5.17
C LEU A 129 17.16 -3.55 6.30
N ALA A 130 17.04 -4.42 7.31
CA ALA A 130 17.98 -4.48 8.43
C ALA A 130 19.41 -4.81 7.97
N ASP A 131 19.55 -5.75 7.04
CA ASP A 131 20.85 -6.12 6.46
C ASP A 131 21.44 -4.97 5.63
N ALA A 132 20.61 -4.30 4.83
CA ALA A 132 21.02 -3.12 4.06
C ALA A 132 21.45 -1.96 4.95
N LEU A 133 20.76 -1.74 6.08
CA LEU A 133 21.11 -0.73 7.06
C LEU A 133 22.43 -1.07 7.76
N ALA A 134 22.62 -2.32 8.19
CA ALA A 134 23.85 -2.76 8.85
C ALA A 134 25.08 -2.54 7.95
N GLU A 135 24.96 -2.88 6.66
CA GLU A 135 25.99 -2.65 5.65
C GLU A 135 26.27 -1.16 5.42
N ALA A 136 25.22 -0.33 5.35
CA ALA A 136 25.39 1.12 5.20
C ALA A 136 26.05 1.77 6.42
N LEU A 137 25.73 1.30 7.64
CA LEU A 137 26.30 1.83 8.87
C LEU A 137 27.77 1.39 9.06
N SER A 138 28.16 0.22 8.57
CA SER A 138 29.55 -0.26 8.62
C SER A 138 30.45 0.41 7.56
N ALA A 139 29.89 0.77 6.41
CA ALA A 139 30.63 1.33 5.28
C ALA A 139 31.27 2.70 5.59
N THR A 140 32.51 2.93 5.17
CA THR A 140 33.21 4.20 5.38
C THR A 140 32.65 5.37 4.55
N GLY A 141 31.91 5.09 3.47
CA GLY A 141 31.45 6.08 2.48
C GLY A 141 29.97 6.50 2.56
N ASP A 142 29.08 5.73 3.18
CA ASP A 142 27.62 6.01 3.18
C ASP A 142 27.22 7.08 4.19
N ARG A 143 27.63 8.32 3.94
CA ARG A 143 27.36 9.45 4.82
C ARG A 143 25.87 9.80 4.91
N LYS A 144 25.11 9.65 3.80
CA LYS A 144 23.68 9.99 3.75
C LYS A 144 22.85 9.08 4.66
N ILE A 145 22.93 7.77 4.48
CA ILE A 145 22.14 6.80 5.27
C ILE A 145 22.48 6.92 6.77
N LYS A 146 23.78 7.08 7.10
CA LYS A 146 24.23 7.33 8.48
C LYS A 146 23.63 8.58 9.09
N MET A 147 23.57 9.66 8.31
CA MET A 147 22.99 10.93 8.75
C MET A 147 21.48 10.80 8.99
N LEU A 148 20.74 10.19 8.05
CA LEU A 148 19.28 9.99 8.19
C LEU A 148 18.96 9.12 9.41
N PHE A 149 19.71 8.03 9.62
CA PHE A 149 19.56 7.19 10.81
C PHE A 149 19.88 7.96 12.11
N ALA A 150 20.95 8.76 12.13
CA ALA A 150 21.32 9.54 13.30
C ALA A 150 20.31 10.65 13.63
N GLU A 151 19.75 11.30 12.61
CA GLU A 151 18.70 12.30 12.73
C GLU A 151 17.43 11.68 13.31
N TRP A 152 16.97 10.57 12.71
CA TRP A 152 15.86 9.79 13.24
C TRP A 152 16.11 9.34 14.68
N ALA A 153 17.28 8.78 14.97
CA ALA A 153 17.63 8.31 16.31
C ALA A 153 17.71 9.44 17.34
N THR A 154 18.04 10.67 16.92
CA THR A 154 18.03 11.84 17.79
C THR A 154 16.60 12.26 18.13
N LEU A 155 15.71 12.31 17.13
CA LEU A 155 14.29 12.62 17.31
C LEU A 155 13.61 11.61 18.23
N TYR A 156 13.83 10.31 17.99
CA TYR A 156 13.22 9.24 18.76
C TYR A 156 13.90 9.01 20.11
N GLY A 157 15.21 9.21 20.21
CA GLY A 157 15.97 9.08 21.45
C GLY A 157 15.61 10.13 22.50
N GLN A 158 15.14 11.31 22.08
CA GLN A 158 14.58 12.31 22.99
C GLN A 158 13.20 11.94 23.54
N ALA A 159 12.46 11.11 22.80
CA ALA A 159 11.11 10.68 23.17
C ALA A 159 11.10 9.38 23.99
N ALA A 160 12.01 8.43 23.71
CA ALA A 160 11.91 7.07 24.24
C ALA A 160 12.79 6.80 25.49
N ASP A 161 12.25 6.99 26.70
CA ASP A 161 12.87 6.50 27.94
C ASP A 161 12.36 5.09 28.30
N LEU A 162 12.91 4.07 27.61
CA LEU A 162 12.47 2.67 27.75
C LEU A 162 13.23 1.91 28.84
N SER A 163 12.53 1.21 29.74
CA SER A 163 13.15 0.25 30.65
C SER A 163 13.75 -0.95 29.91
N LEU A 164 14.71 -1.65 30.53
CA LEU A 164 15.30 -2.88 29.98
C LEU A 164 14.24 -3.95 29.67
N GLN A 165 13.17 -4.03 30.46
CA GLN A 165 12.09 -4.99 30.25
C GLN A 165 11.25 -4.63 29.02
N GLN A 166 10.96 -3.34 28.81
CA GLN A 166 10.25 -2.87 27.62
C GLN A 166 11.08 -3.12 26.35
N ARG A 167 12.39 -2.84 26.39
CA ARG A 167 13.29 -3.14 25.26
C ARG A 167 13.25 -4.61 24.86
N LYS A 168 13.33 -5.53 25.82
CA LYS A 168 13.25 -6.98 25.56
C LYS A 168 11.91 -7.41 24.97
N LYS A 169 10.80 -6.83 25.42
CA LYS A 169 9.48 -7.14 24.87
C LYS A 169 9.34 -6.67 23.42
N ILE A 170 9.77 -5.43 23.14
CA ILE A 170 9.75 -4.86 21.79
C ILE A 170 10.62 -5.71 20.88
N ASP A 171 11.86 -6.00 21.29
CA ASP A 171 12.79 -6.81 20.50
C ASP A 171 12.23 -8.20 20.19
N ALA A 172 11.62 -8.87 21.18
CA ALA A 172 10.96 -10.16 20.97
C ALA A 172 9.73 -10.11 20.05
N SER A 173 9.13 -8.93 19.85
CA SER A 173 7.98 -8.74 18.96
C SER A 173 8.39 -8.45 17.51
N LEU A 174 9.60 -7.90 17.30
CA LEU A 174 10.12 -7.58 15.98
C LEU A 174 10.72 -8.85 15.38
N GLY A 175 9.99 -9.51 14.48
CA GLY A 175 10.34 -10.82 13.93
C GLY A 175 11.55 -10.86 12.99
N PHE A 176 12.54 -9.99 13.16
CA PHE A 176 13.75 -9.92 12.34
C PHE A 176 14.95 -9.46 13.17
N ASP A 177 16.15 -9.72 12.64
CA ASP A 177 17.41 -9.48 13.32
C ASP A 177 18.20 -8.33 12.67
N PHE A 178 19.07 -7.70 13.46
CA PHE A 178 19.99 -6.66 12.98
C PHE A 178 21.44 -7.05 13.29
N SER A 179 22.26 -7.12 12.25
CA SER A 179 23.63 -7.62 12.33
C SER A 179 24.69 -6.53 12.65
N GLY A 180 24.28 -5.42 13.28
CA GLY A 180 25.18 -4.31 13.64
C GLY A 180 25.55 -4.27 15.13
N PRO A 181 26.10 -3.14 15.61
CA PRO A 181 26.50 -3.00 17.02
C PRO A 181 25.30 -3.10 17.98
N ALA A 182 25.45 -3.89 19.05
CA ALA A 182 24.40 -4.12 20.05
C ALA A 182 23.89 -2.83 20.73
N SER A 183 24.70 -1.76 20.76
CA SER A 183 24.30 -0.47 21.34
C SER A 183 23.22 0.27 20.53
N ILE A 184 23.06 -0.08 19.25
CA ILE A 184 22.08 0.54 18.35
C ILE A 184 21.06 -0.45 17.79
N ASP A 185 21.05 -1.69 18.28
CA ASP A 185 20.20 -2.78 17.77
C ASP A 185 18.71 -2.40 17.74
N LEU A 186 18.13 -2.10 18.90
CA LEU A 186 16.73 -1.68 18.97
C LEU A 186 16.44 -0.41 18.14
N PRO A 187 17.22 0.70 18.24
CA PRO A 187 17.04 1.85 17.34
C PRO A 187 17.05 1.48 15.85
N ALA A 188 17.95 0.61 15.41
CA ALA A 188 18.05 0.17 14.02
C ALA A 188 16.80 -0.62 13.60
N LYS A 189 16.33 -1.56 14.42
CA LYS A 189 15.10 -2.32 14.15
C LYS A 189 13.87 -1.41 14.08
N LEU A 190 13.77 -0.41 14.94
CA LEU A 190 12.68 0.56 14.90
C LEU A 190 12.73 1.46 13.65
N PHE A 191 13.92 1.90 13.26
CA PHE A 191 14.11 2.67 12.02
C PHE A 191 13.68 1.87 10.78
N VAL A 192 14.04 0.58 10.74
CA VAL A 192 13.60 -0.36 9.69
C VAL A 192 12.09 -0.52 9.69
N THR A 193 11.48 -0.69 10.87
CA THR A 193 10.02 -0.86 11.01
C THR A 193 9.28 0.36 10.48
N HIS A 194 9.72 1.57 10.83
CA HIS A 194 9.12 2.81 10.30
C HIS A 194 9.36 3.00 8.80
N THR A 195 10.53 2.58 8.30
CA THR A 195 10.81 2.58 6.86
C THR A 195 9.83 1.69 6.09
N PHE A 196 9.64 0.46 6.57
CA PHE A 196 8.68 -0.48 6.02
C PHE A 196 7.25 0.06 6.07
N HIS A 197 6.84 0.59 7.23
CA HIS A 197 5.52 1.21 7.40
C HIS A 197 5.29 2.36 6.42
N SER A 198 6.26 3.28 6.32
CA SER A 198 6.19 4.45 5.45
C SER A 198 5.96 4.05 3.99
N LEU A 199 6.76 3.10 3.47
CA LEU A 199 6.60 2.59 2.12
C LEU A 199 5.22 1.94 1.91
N LEU A 200 4.81 1.06 2.83
CA LEU A 200 3.53 0.37 2.75
C LEU A 200 2.34 1.36 2.73
N MET A 201 2.36 2.39 3.57
CA MET A 201 1.33 3.43 3.60
C MET A 201 1.27 4.22 2.29
N LYS A 202 2.42 4.59 1.72
CA LYS A 202 2.47 5.30 0.42
C LYS A 202 1.91 4.45 -0.71
N LEU A 203 2.23 3.15 -0.74
CA LEU A 203 1.70 2.22 -1.75
C LEU A 203 0.17 2.04 -1.62
N ILE A 204 -0.33 1.87 -0.38
CA ILE A 204 -1.77 1.79 -0.11
C ILE A 204 -2.47 3.09 -0.52
N ALA A 205 -1.90 4.25 -0.18
CA ALA A 205 -2.45 5.54 -0.56
C ALA A 205 -2.49 5.73 -2.09
N ALA A 206 -1.45 5.32 -2.81
CA ALA A 206 -1.42 5.37 -4.26
C ALA A 206 -2.53 4.50 -4.89
N GLU A 207 -2.74 3.29 -4.38
CA GLU A 207 -3.83 2.42 -4.86
C GLU A 207 -5.22 2.96 -4.50
N ILE A 208 -5.39 3.61 -3.34
CA ILE A 208 -6.64 4.31 -3.00
C ILE A 208 -6.91 5.40 -4.03
N VAL A 209 -5.91 6.22 -4.36
CA VAL A 209 -6.04 7.29 -5.35
C VAL A 209 -6.38 6.72 -6.74
N ALA A 210 -5.70 5.65 -7.17
CA ALA A 210 -5.97 4.97 -8.42
C ALA A 210 -7.41 4.42 -8.49
N ALA A 211 -7.86 3.75 -7.42
CA ALA A 211 -9.20 3.17 -7.32
C ALA A 211 -10.32 4.22 -7.37
N HIS A 212 -10.02 5.50 -7.13
CA HIS A 212 -10.97 6.61 -7.24
C HIS A 212 -11.01 7.26 -8.63
N GLY A 213 -10.29 6.71 -9.61
CA GLY A 213 -10.26 7.23 -10.98
C GLY A 213 -9.59 8.61 -11.10
N MET A 214 -8.78 9.00 -10.11
CA MET A 214 -8.06 10.27 -10.11
C MET A 214 -6.77 10.21 -10.93
N ALA A 215 -6.19 9.02 -11.09
CA ALA A 215 -4.97 8.79 -11.84
C ALA A 215 -5.26 8.31 -13.27
N SER A 216 -4.31 8.56 -14.18
CA SER A 216 -4.30 7.97 -15.53
C SER A 216 -4.01 6.46 -15.50
N SER A 217 -3.25 6.02 -14.50
CA SER A 217 -2.98 4.61 -14.19
C SER A 217 -4.13 3.98 -13.42
N THR A 218 -4.45 2.73 -13.75
CA THR A 218 -5.44 1.92 -13.04
C THR A 218 -4.88 1.27 -11.77
N SER A 219 -3.56 1.17 -11.62
CA SER A 219 -2.87 0.67 -10.43
C SER A 219 -1.36 0.88 -10.52
N LEU A 220 -0.81 1.67 -9.59
CA LEU A 220 0.64 1.88 -9.48
C LEU A 220 1.38 0.58 -9.13
N ILE A 221 0.78 -0.25 -8.27
CA ILE A 221 1.40 -1.51 -7.84
C ILE A 221 1.61 -2.45 -9.02
N HIS A 222 0.63 -2.56 -9.91
CA HIS A 222 0.78 -3.41 -11.09
C HIS A 222 1.74 -2.84 -12.12
N GLU A 223 1.84 -1.51 -12.24
CA GLU A 223 2.87 -0.86 -13.06
C GLU A 223 4.28 -1.17 -12.55
N LEU A 224 4.50 -1.08 -11.22
CA LEU A 224 5.76 -1.45 -10.59
C LEU A 224 6.09 -2.95 -10.76
N LEU A 225 5.10 -3.83 -10.63
CA LEU A 225 5.28 -5.28 -10.83
C LEU A 225 5.64 -5.65 -12.28
N ALA A 226 5.22 -4.85 -13.26
CA ALA A 226 5.56 -5.06 -14.66
C ALA A 226 7.03 -4.70 -14.99
N ILE A 227 7.76 -4.04 -14.07
CA ILE A 227 9.15 -3.64 -14.27
C ILE A 227 10.11 -4.82 -13.98
N GLU A 228 10.73 -5.35 -15.04
CA GLU A 228 11.67 -6.47 -14.94
C GLU A 228 13.01 -6.09 -14.31
N LYS A 229 13.60 -4.96 -14.71
CA LYS A 229 14.97 -4.60 -14.29
C LYS A 229 14.95 -3.96 -12.91
N ASP A 230 15.79 -4.45 -12.02
CA ASP A 230 15.90 -3.94 -10.64
C ASP A 230 16.21 -2.45 -10.60
N GLU A 231 17.13 -1.96 -11.45
CA GLU A 231 17.48 -0.54 -11.51
C GLU A 231 16.27 0.32 -11.91
N ALA A 232 15.46 -0.16 -12.86
CA ALA A 232 14.26 0.56 -13.29
C ALA A 232 13.18 0.55 -12.21
N LEU A 233 13.06 -0.53 -11.43
CA LEU A 233 12.12 -0.61 -10.31
C LEU A 233 12.50 0.39 -9.21
N ILE A 234 13.79 0.49 -8.87
CA ILE A 234 14.29 1.46 -7.88
C ILE A 234 14.04 2.90 -8.34
N GLU A 235 14.30 3.22 -9.60
CA GLU A 235 14.04 4.57 -10.13
C GLU A 235 12.54 4.90 -10.17
N ALA A 236 11.68 3.94 -10.51
CA ALA A 236 10.23 4.13 -10.47
C ALA A 236 9.72 4.36 -9.03
N LEU A 237 10.18 3.56 -8.06
CA LEU A 237 9.86 3.79 -6.64
C LEU A 237 10.35 5.17 -6.17
N ARG A 238 11.54 5.59 -6.60
CA ARG A 238 12.06 6.92 -6.29
C ARG A 238 11.14 8.01 -6.82
N ALA A 239 10.87 8.01 -8.13
CA ALA A 239 10.14 9.08 -8.79
C ALA A 239 8.66 9.11 -8.39
N ASP A 240 7.99 7.96 -8.42
CA ASP A 240 6.53 7.90 -8.29
C ASP A 240 6.07 7.81 -6.84
N VAL A 241 6.84 7.13 -5.97
CA VAL A 241 6.46 6.87 -4.57
C VAL A 241 7.18 7.79 -3.60
N GLU A 242 8.51 7.83 -3.60
CA GLU A 242 9.30 8.55 -2.59
C GLU A 242 9.40 10.06 -2.86
N ASP A 243 9.45 10.48 -4.11
CA ASP A 243 9.41 11.90 -4.52
C ASP A 243 7.97 12.39 -4.76
N GLY A 244 6.99 11.49 -4.60
CA GLY A 244 5.56 11.79 -4.71
C GLY A 244 5.06 12.07 -6.14
N GLY A 245 5.79 11.65 -7.18
CA GLY A 245 5.43 11.87 -8.58
C GLY A 245 4.02 11.41 -8.94
N PHE A 246 3.60 10.25 -8.43
CA PHE A 246 2.25 9.72 -8.65
C PHE A 246 1.16 10.64 -8.07
N PHE A 247 1.37 11.13 -6.84
CA PHE A 247 0.42 12.02 -6.15
C PHE A 247 0.39 13.41 -6.79
N ASN A 248 1.55 13.95 -7.14
CA ASN A 248 1.66 15.24 -7.82
C ASN A 248 0.95 15.25 -9.17
N ALA A 249 1.00 14.15 -9.93
CA ALA A 249 0.34 14.01 -11.21
C ALA A 249 -1.19 14.11 -11.12
N VAL A 250 -1.77 13.81 -9.96
CA VAL A 250 -3.23 13.91 -9.70
C VAL A 250 -3.61 15.16 -8.89
N GLY A 251 -2.67 16.08 -8.67
CA GLY A 251 -2.89 17.34 -7.93
C GLY A 251 -2.82 17.21 -6.40
N LEU A 252 -2.33 16.08 -5.88
CA LEU A 252 -2.09 15.87 -4.46
C LEU A 252 -0.63 16.25 -4.13
N HIS A 253 -0.40 17.54 -3.89
CA HIS A 253 0.91 18.08 -3.57
C HIS A 253 1.22 17.99 -2.07
N GLY A 254 2.50 17.79 -1.72
CA GLY A 254 2.93 17.72 -0.33
C GLY A 254 2.45 16.47 0.42
N PHE A 255 2.01 15.42 -0.30
CA PHE A 255 1.62 14.17 0.36
C PHE A 255 2.84 13.40 0.90
N VAL A 256 3.95 13.44 0.16
CA VAL A 256 5.22 12.83 0.55
C VAL A 256 6.23 13.93 0.83
N GLU A 257 6.52 14.17 2.12
CA GLU A 257 7.43 15.24 2.55
C GLU A 257 8.68 14.72 3.28
N GLU A 258 8.63 13.53 3.88
CA GLU A 258 9.73 12.99 4.68
C GLU A 258 10.68 12.09 3.88
N ALA A 259 11.85 12.65 3.52
CA ALA A 259 12.91 11.91 2.84
C ALA A 259 13.69 10.93 3.74
N ILE A 260 13.41 10.88 5.05
CA ILE A 260 14.16 10.06 6.00
C ILE A 260 13.99 8.57 5.72
N PHE A 261 12.81 8.14 5.27
CA PHE A 261 12.46 6.74 5.05
C PHE A 261 12.68 6.25 3.62
N SER A 262 13.23 7.08 2.71
CA SER A 262 13.55 6.67 1.33
C SER A 262 14.97 6.09 1.18
N TRP A 263 15.73 5.99 2.28
CA TRP A 263 17.14 5.58 2.31
C TRP A 263 17.41 4.19 1.69
N TYR A 264 16.43 3.30 1.70
CA TYR A 264 16.56 1.95 1.15
C TYR A 264 16.83 1.98 -0.36
N LEU A 265 16.35 3.01 -1.08
CA LEU A 265 16.65 3.20 -2.50
C LEU A 265 18.11 3.57 -2.74
N ASP A 266 18.72 4.31 -1.82
CA ASP A 266 20.15 4.63 -1.89
C ASP A 266 20.98 3.38 -1.58
N ALA A 267 20.56 2.58 -0.60
CA ALA A 267 21.20 1.28 -0.31
C ALA A 267 21.11 0.33 -1.52
N ALA A 268 19.99 0.34 -2.24
CA ALA A 268 19.79 -0.44 -3.47
C ALA A 268 20.71 -0.03 -4.64
N SER A 269 21.43 1.09 -4.54
CA SER A 269 22.44 1.46 -5.55
C SER A 269 23.60 0.46 -5.57
N LYS A 270 23.85 -0.24 -4.45
CA LYS A 270 24.85 -1.31 -4.36
C LYS A 270 24.31 -2.62 -4.91
N THR A 271 24.99 -3.20 -5.90
CA THR A 271 24.58 -4.46 -6.55
C THR A 271 24.40 -5.62 -5.55
N ALA A 272 25.22 -5.69 -4.50
CA ALA A 272 25.15 -6.74 -3.49
C ALA A 272 23.85 -6.73 -2.66
N ILE A 273 23.22 -5.55 -2.53
CA ILE A 273 21.96 -5.37 -1.77
C ILE A 273 20.75 -5.39 -2.72
N ARG A 274 20.92 -4.80 -3.91
CA ARG A 274 19.84 -4.50 -4.85
C ARG A 274 18.92 -5.67 -5.12
N THR A 275 19.46 -6.81 -5.52
CA THR A 275 18.66 -7.95 -5.99
C THR A 275 17.76 -8.52 -4.89
N ALA A 276 18.32 -8.78 -3.70
CA ALA A 276 17.55 -9.32 -2.58
C ALA A 276 16.49 -8.33 -2.07
N LEU A 277 16.83 -7.03 -2.06
CA LEU A 277 15.89 -5.97 -1.69
C LEU A 277 14.76 -5.82 -2.72
N CYS A 278 15.08 -5.82 -4.01
CA CYS A 278 14.08 -5.76 -5.09
C CYS A 278 13.20 -7.02 -5.12
N GLU A 279 13.72 -8.19 -4.78
CA GLU A 279 12.91 -9.40 -4.62
C GLU A 279 11.90 -9.25 -3.47
N ALA A 280 12.34 -8.76 -2.30
CA ALA A 280 11.45 -8.49 -1.17
C ALA A 280 10.38 -7.45 -1.50
N ILE A 281 10.75 -6.37 -2.20
CA ILE A 281 9.81 -5.36 -2.69
C ILE A 281 8.78 -5.99 -3.63
N ARG A 282 9.19 -6.81 -4.59
CA ARG A 282 8.23 -7.45 -5.51
C ARG A 282 7.29 -8.41 -4.80
N LYS A 283 7.75 -9.14 -3.79
CA LYS A 283 6.88 -9.96 -2.93
C LYS A 283 5.85 -9.10 -2.18
N LEU A 284 6.27 -7.96 -1.63
CA LEU A 284 5.35 -7.00 -1.01
C LEU A 284 4.29 -6.50 -2.00
N LEU A 285 4.72 -6.04 -3.18
CA LEU A 285 3.84 -5.54 -4.22
C LEU A 285 2.85 -6.62 -4.70
N ALA A 286 3.32 -7.85 -4.89
CA ALA A 286 2.47 -8.98 -5.24
C ALA A 286 1.40 -9.25 -4.17
N GLN A 287 1.77 -9.23 -2.89
CA GLN A 287 0.82 -9.40 -1.80
C GLN A 287 -0.20 -8.24 -1.74
N LEU A 288 0.22 -7.00 -2.02
CA LEU A 288 -0.72 -5.87 -2.07
C LEU A 288 -1.66 -5.92 -3.28
N SER A 289 -1.22 -6.48 -4.41
CA SER A 289 -2.00 -6.52 -5.65
C SER A 289 -3.35 -7.24 -5.51
N VAL A 290 -3.45 -8.20 -4.57
CA VAL A 290 -4.67 -8.98 -4.34
C VAL A 290 -5.72 -8.25 -3.49
N TYR A 291 -5.43 -7.03 -2.99
CA TYR A 291 -6.36 -6.24 -2.18
C TYR A 291 -7.35 -5.40 -3.00
N ARG A 292 -8.55 -5.18 -2.45
CA ARG A 292 -9.58 -4.28 -3.02
C ARG A 292 -9.58 -2.91 -2.35
N PHE A 293 -9.07 -1.92 -3.06
CA PHE A 293 -8.98 -0.54 -2.58
C PHE A 293 -10.26 0.29 -2.86
N ASP A 294 -11.13 -0.15 -3.76
CA ASP A 294 -12.40 0.49 -4.13
C ASP A 294 -13.47 0.41 -3.02
N THR A 295 -13.30 -0.50 -2.06
CA THR A 295 -14.29 -0.75 -0.98
C THR A 295 -14.10 0.10 0.27
N ILE A 296 -12.98 0.82 0.39
CA ILE A 296 -12.58 1.59 1.58
C ILE A 296 -13.62 2.67 1.97
N LYS A 297 -14.36 3.21 0.98
CA LYS A 297 -15.39 4.23 1.22
C LYS A 297 -16.66 3.72 1.91
N LYS A 298 -17.04 2.45 1.72
CA LYS A 298 -18.39 1.99 2.11
C LYS A 298 -18.58 1.81 3.61
N THR A 299 -17.49 1.74 4.39
CA THR A 299 -17.55 1.42 5.81
C THR A 299 -17.50 2.63 6.73
N GLY A 300 -17.15 3.83 6.23
CA GLY A 300 -16.90 5.00 7.09
C GLY A 300 -15.70 4.83 8.04
N ARG A 301 -14.96 3.73 7.90
CA ARG A 301 -13.91 3.25 8.82
C ARG A 301 -12.51 3.28 8.23
N SER A 302 -12.31 3.99 7.11
CA SER A 302 -10.97 4.11 6.50
C SER A 302 -9.94 4.70 7.46
N ARG A 303 -10.38 5.59 8.37
CA ARG A 303 -9.57 6.15 9.46
C ARG A 303 -9.11 5.07 10.44
N ASP A 304 -9.98 4.11 10.75
CA ASP A 304 -9.71 3.04 11.71
C ASP A 304 -8.73 2.03 11.12
N VAL A 305 -8.89 1.64 9.86
CA VAL A 305 -8.07 0.57 9.25
C VAL A 305 -6.57 0.91 9.26
N LEU A 306 -6.18 2.11 8.81
CA LEU A 306 -4.77 2.47 8.75
C LEU A 306 -4.19 2.75 10.14
N ARG A 307 -4.99 3.35 11.03
CA ARG A 307 -4.61 3.57 12.42
C ARG A 307 -4.35 2.25 13.12
N ASP A 308 -5.32 1.34 13.07
CA ASP A 308 -5.29 0.09 13.82
C ASP A 308 -4.16 -0.80 13.27
N PHE A 309 -3.94 -0.79 11.95
CA PHE A 309 -2.79 -1.44 11.35
C PHE A 309 -1.43 -0.84 11.80
N TYR A 310 -1.30 0.49 11.93
CA TYR A 310 -0.11 1.08 12.53
C TYR A 310 0.08 0.64 13.99
N GLN A 311 -1.00 0.54 14.75
CA GLN A 311 -0.95 0.08 16.14
C GLN A 311 -0.53 -1.38 16.28
N ASP A 312 -0.83 -2.21 15.28
CA ASP A 312 -0.36 -3.60 15.17
C ASP A 312 1.12 -3.68 14.75
N LEU A 313 1.55 -2.77 13.87
CA LEU A 313 2.94 -2.71 13.37
C LEU A 313 3.89 -1.97 14.33
N VAL A 314 3.40 -1.20 15.31
CA VAL A 314 4.28 -0.53 16.28
C VAL A 314 3.86 -0.94 17.69
N PRO A 315 4.73 -1.66 18.43
CA PRO A 315 4.39 -2.16 19.76
C PRO A 315 3.87 -1.06 20.69
N GLU A 316 2.85 -1.38 21.48
CA GLU A 316 2.18 -0.41 22.35
C GLU A 316 3.15 0.24 23.34
N GLU A 317 4.09 -0.52 23.91
CA GLU A 317 5.11 0.02 24.80
C GLU A 317 5.97 1.09 24.13
N LEU A 318 6.26 0.94 22.83
CA LEU A 318 6.99 1.94 22.07
C LEU A 318 6.13 3.17 21.83
N ARG A 319 4.91 3.01 21.28
CA ARG A 319 3.99 4.13 21.03
C ARG A 319 3.76 4.98 22.28
N LYS A 320 3.53 4.33 23.43
CA LYS A 320 3.39 5.02 24.73
C LYS A 320 4.64 5.79 25.12
N SER A 321 5.83 5.23 24.89
CA SER A 321 7.08 5.94 25.17
C SER A 321 7.26 7.17 24.27
N LEU A 322 6.76 7.12 23.03
CA LEU A 322 6.80 8.23 22.09
C LEU A 322 5.73 9.31 22.36
N GLY A 323 4.87 9.11 23.36
CA GLY A 323 3.73 10.00 23.63
C GLY A 323 2.61 9.85 22.60
N GLU A 324 2.62 8.80 21.80
CA GLU A 324 1.60 8.52 20.78
C GLU A 324 0.34 7.92 21.43
N PHE A 325 -0.45 8.79 22.03
CA PHE A 325 -1.78 8.45 22.53
C PHE A 325 -2.83 8.89 21.51
N TYR A 326 -3.57 7.92 20.99
CA TYR A 326 -4.69 8.21 20.11
C TYR A 326 -5.89 8.74 20.91
N THR A 327 -6.44 9.87 20.46
CA THR A 327 -7.65 10.46 21.02
C THR A 327 -8.88 9.69 20.51
N PRO A 328 -9.71 9.09 21.38
CA PRO A 328 -10.90 8.36 20.94
C PRO A 328 -11.89 9.23 20.17
N ASP A 329 -12.56 8.65 19.18
CA ASP A 329 -13.47 9.34 18.25
C ASP A 329 -14.53 10.19 18.95
N TRP A 330 -15.20 9.62 19.97
CA TRP A 330 -16.23 10.33 20.73
C TRP A 330 -15.70 11.59 21.41
N LEU A 331 -14.42 11.59 21.83
CA LEU A 331 -13.81 12.73 22.50
C LEU A 331 -13.41 13.80 21.47
N VAL A 332 -12.96 13.37 20.29
CA VAL A 332 -12.70 14.26 19.15
C VAL A 332 -13.99 14.96 18.73
N GLU A 333 -15.06 14.19 18.46
CA GLU A 333 -16.38 14.71 18.09
C GLU A 333 -16.94 15.64 19.16
N HIS A 334 -16.87 15.25 20.44
CA HIS A 334 -17.32 16.08 21.54
C HIS A 334 -16.56 17.40 21.62
N SER A 335 -15.23 17.36 21.49
CA SER A 335 -14.39 18.55 21.57
C SER A 335 -14.62 19.50 20.39
N VAL A 336 -14.75 18.95 19.17
CA VAL A 336 -15.06 19.74 17.98
C VAL A 336 -16.46 20.36 18.07
N ALA A 337 -17.46 19.61 18.56
CA ALA A 337 -18.81 20.13 18.75
C ALA A 337 -18.87 21.29 19.76
N LYS A 338 -17.99 21.29 20.79
CA LYS A 338 -17.89 22.39 21.78
C LYS A 338 -17.44 23.73 21.19
N LEU A 339 -16.89 23.75 19.97
CA LEU A 339 -16.61 25.02 19.27
C LEU A 339 -17.90 25.81 19.00
N GLY A 340 -19.05 25.13 18.87
CA GLY A 340 -20.34 25.77 18.64
C GLY A 340 -20.41 26.56 17.34
N TYR A 341 -19.73 26.09 16.29
CA TYR A 341 -19.71 26.75 14.99
C TYR A 341 -20.96 26.36 14.19
N ASP A 342 -21.57 27.35 13.56
CA ASP A 342 -22.60 27.15 12.54
C ASP A 342 -21.97 26.91 11.16
N ASP A 343 -22.80 26.59 10.15
CA ASP A 343 -22.32 26.28 8.80
C ASP A 343 -21.49 27.40 8.19
N GLN A 344 -21.90 28.67 8.35
CA GLN A 344 -21.16 29.81 7.81
C GLN A 344 -19.79 29.95 8.46
N LYS A 345 -19.72 29.76 9.78
CA LYS A 345 -18.46 29.80 10.53
C LYS A 345 -17.55 28.64 10.18
N TRP A 346 -18.09 27.44 9.97
CA TRP A 346 -17.33 26.28 9.49
C TRP A 346 -16.70 26.55 8.11
N LEU A 347 -17.46 27.10 7.17
CA LEU A 347 -16.97 27.45 5.83
C LEU A 347 -15.82 28.47 5.86
N ALA A 348 -15.81 29.38 6.83
CA ALA A 348 -14.76 30.39 6.99
C ALA A 348 -13.63 29.96 7.95
N ALA A 349 -13.79 28.85 8.69
CA ALA A 349 -12.89 28.48 9.77
C ALA A 349 -11.49 28.11 9.25
N ARG A 350 -10.46 28.58 9.96
CA ARG A 350 -9.10 28.05 9.86
C ARG A 350 -8.73 27.48 11.22
N LEU A 351 -8.39 26.20 11.24
CA LEU A 351 -8.09 25.44 12.46
C LEU A 351 -6.64 24.96 12.38
N LEU A 352 -5.97 24.98 13.53
CA LEU A 352 -4.60 24.51 13.70
C LEU A 352 -4.58 23.52 14.86
N ASP A 353 -4.08 22.33 14.60
CA ASP A 353 -3.71 21.37 15.64
C ASP A 353 -2.19 21.13 15.55
N PRO A 354 -1.38 21.79 16.39
CA PRO A 354 0.08 21.72 16.32
C PRO A 354 0.64 20.37 16.83
N THR A 355 -0.23 19.49 17.33
CA THR A 355 0.10 18.17 17.88
C THR A 355 -0.83 17.11 17.29
N CYS A 356 -1.18 17.27 16.01
CA CYS A 356 -2.30 16.55 15.41
C CYS A 356 -2.11 15.03 15.31
N GLY A 357 -0.88 14.52 15.40
CA GLY A 357 -0.58 13.10 15.27
C GLY A 357 -1.19 12.53 13.99
N SER A 358 -2.08 11.54 14.14
CA SER A 358 -2.87 10.96 13.04
C SER A 358 -3.93 11.88 12.42
N GLY A 359 -4.02 13.12 12.86
CA GLY A 359 -4.92 14.13 12.30
C GLY A 359 -6.38 13.97 12.72
N SER A 360 -6.70 13.23 13.79
CA SER A 360 -8.10 12.90 14.13
C SER A 360 -9.00 14.14 14.29
N PHE A 361 -8.51 15.21 14.95
CA PHE A 361 -9.22 16.49 15.05
C PHE A 361 -9.34 17.22 13.70
N LEU A 362 -8.30 17.16 12.87
CA LEU A 362 -8.29 17.79 11.54
C LEU A 362 -9.28 17.09 10.60
N LEU A 363 -9.35 15.75 10.65
CA LEU A 363 -10.30 14.96 9.88
C LEU A 363 -11.74 15.26 10.28
N GLU A 364 -12.03 15.37 11.58
CA GLU A 364 -13.36 15.78 12.04
C GLU A 364 -13.70 17.21 11.61
N ALA A 365 -12.76 18.15 11.71
CA ALA A 365 -12.94 19.51 11.20
C ALA A 365 -13.21 19.56 9.69
N ILE A 366 -12.51 18.75 8.89
CA ILE A 366 -12.74 18.60 7.45
C ILE A 366 -14.15 18.05 7.19
N GLU A 367 -14.61 17.07 7.97
CA GLU A 367 -15.96 16.52 7.86
C GLU A 367 -17.04 17.58 8.14
N GLN A 368 -16.89 18.37 9.20
CA GLN A 368 -17.81 19.47 9.52
C GLN A 368 -17.85 20.52 8.41
N LYS A 369 -16.68 20.90 7.88
CA LYS A 369 -16.58 21.78 6.71
C LYS A 369 -17.28 21.22 5.48
N ARG A 370 -17.11 19.91 5.20
CA ARG A 370 -17.77 19.23 4.07
C ARG A 370 -19.29 19.24 4.23
N ARG A 371 -19.80 18.99 5.44
CA ARG A 371 -21.25 19.06 5.72
C ARG A 371 -21.80 20.47 5.50
N ALA A 372 -21.11 21.49 5.99
CA ALA A 372 -21.50 22.88 5.78
C ALA A 372 -21.47 23.28 4.29
N ALA A 373 -20.47 22.82 3.54
CA ALA A 373 -20.36 23.06 2.09
C ALA A 373 -21.50 22.38 1.31
N LEU A 374 -21.85 21.14 1.65
CA LEU A 374 -23.01 20.45 1.08
C LEU A 374 -24.32 21.17 1.38
N ALA A 375 -24.50 21.65 2.62
CA ALA A 375 -25.68 22.43 3.02
C ALA A 375 -25.76 23.76 2.25
N ALA A 376 -24.62 24.37 1.91
CA ALA A 376 -24.52 25.56 1.07
C ALA A 376 -24.66 25.27 -0.45
N GLY A 377 -24.85 24.00 -0.84
CA GLY A 377 -24.99 23.60 -2.25
C GLY A 377 -23.69 23.63 -3.06
N TRP A 378 -22.53 23.56 -2.40
CA TRP A 378 -21.25 23.53 -3.08
C TRP A 378 -21.00 22.15 -3.71
N ASP A 379 -20.35 22.15 -4.87
CA ASP A 379 -19.82 20.92 -5.46
C ASP A 379 -18.54 20.46 -4.74
N ALA A 380 -18.11 19.24 -5.04
CA ALA A 380 -16.93 18.64 -4.42
C ALA A 380 -15.65 19.45 -4.70
N TRP A 381 -15.54 20.05 -5.89
CA TRP A 381 -14.32 20.76 -6.31
C TRP A 381 -14.19 22.11 -5.61
N HIS A 382 -15.29 22.86 -5.49
CA HIS A 382 -15.36 24.07 -4.69
C HIS A 382 -15.06 23.77 -3.22
N THR A 383 -15.60 22.66 -2.68
CA THR A 383 -15.33 22.23 -1.30
C THR A 383 -13.83 21.99 -1.08
N VAL A 384 -13.17 21.26 -1.97
CA VAL A 384 -11.72 20.99 -1.85
C VAL A 384 -10.88 22.26 -1.98
N LYS A 385 -11.25 23.21 -2.84
CA LYS A 385 -10.53 24.49 -2.98
C LYS A 385 -10.54 25.37 -1.73
N MET A 386 -11.50 25.16 -0.82
CA MET A 386 -11.61 25.92 0.42
C MET A 386 -10.79 25.31 1.56
N LEU A 387 -10.61 23.98 1.55
CA LEU A 387 -9.78 23.26 2.51
C LEU A 387 -8.31 23.64 2.31
#